data_AF-A0A519DPZ7-F1
#
_entry.id   AF-A0A519DPZ7-F1
#
_cell.length_a   1.000
_cell.length_b   1.000
_cell.length_c   1.000
_cell.angle_alpha   90.00
_cell.angle_beta   90.00
_cell.angle_gamma   90.00
#
_symmetry.space_group_name_H-M   'P 1'
#
loop_
_entity.id
_entity.type
_entity.pdbx_description
1 polymer ?
#
loop_
_entity_poly.entity_id
_entity_poly.type
_entity_poly.pdbx_seq_one_letter_code
_entity_poly.pdbx_strand_id
1 'polypeptide(L)'
;MNSEVDRREEWMGLGIIVSELRMKTWVENRSDSKLGMRVKKQIGWRSLFSSGTYIQQSCVEKFLSPFGMELKENYYSQDDIFKWLVLLDKLENMYGIRSALSDRMGWHMLSWVVDNTLPKDWDNFLLWVEAYDTERDMLSYDKTD
;
A
#
# COMPACT_ATOMS: atom_id res chain seq x y z
N MET A 1 -14.36 19.63 24.16
CA MET A 1 -14.44 20.89 23.40
C MET A 1 -13.16 20.98 22.57
N ASN A 2 -13.17 20.39 21.36
CA ASN A 2 -12.09 20.41 20.35
C ASN A 2 -12.49 19.73 19.01
N SER A 3 -13.76 19.36 18.83
CA SER A 3 -14.18 18.38 17.80
C SER A 3 -13.99 18.81 16.35
N GLU A 4 -13.90 20.12 16.07
CA GLU A 4 -13.82 20.62 14.70
C GLU A 4 -12.38 20.78 14.19
N VAL A 5 -11.44 21.03 15.10
CA VAL A 5 -10.00 21.06 14.76
C VAL A 5 -9.50 19.64 14.58
N ASP A 6 -9.85 18.74 15.51
CA ASP A 6 -9.50 17.31 15.43
C ASP A 6 -10.04 16.69 14.12
N ARG A 7 -11.30 16.99 13.76
CA ARG A 7 -11.90 16.51 12.52
C ARG A 7 -11.23 17.07 11.26
N ARG A 8 -10.77 18.33 11.28
CA ARG A 8 -10.03 18.92 10.15
C ARG A 8 -8.69 18.21 9.94
N GLU A 9 -7.94 17.98 11.01
CA GLU A 9 -6.66 17.29 10.95
C GLU A 9 -6.82 15.83 10.49
N GLU A 10 -7.88 15.14 10.91
CA GLU A 10 -8.23 13.80 10.42
C GLU A 10 -8.46 13.79 8.90
N TRP A 11 -9.27 14.72 8.38
CA TRP A 11 -9.51 14.82 6.93
C TRP A 11 -8.25 15.19 6.15
N MET A 12 -7.40 16.06 6.71
CA MET A 12 -6.09 16.35 6.13
C MET A 12 -5.20 15.11 6.11
N GLY A 13 -5.18 14.33 7.19
CA GLY A 13 -4.47 13.06 7.28
C GLY A 13 -4.90 12.07 6.19
N LEU A 14 -6.21 11.89 6.00
CA LEU A 14 -6.76 11.09 4.91
C LEU A 14 -6.32 11.63 3.53
N GLY A 15 -6.43 12.93 3.31
CA GLY A 15 -6.01 13.59 2.07
C GLY A 15 -4.52 13.37 1.75
N ILE A 16 -3.66 13.40 2.77
CA ILE A 16 -2.23 13.09 2.64
C ILE A 16 -2.04 11.61 2.33
N ILE A 17 -2.73 10.70 3.02
CA ILE A 17 -2.64 9.25 2.75
C ILE A 17 -2.98 8.94 1.29
N VAL A 18 -4.11 9.45 0.77
CA VAL A 18 -4.50 9.15 -0.60
C VAL A 18 -3.53 9.73 -1.65
N SER A 19 -2.87 10.85 -1.35
CA SER A 19 -1.93 11.50 -2.28
C SER A 19 -0.49 10.98 -2.19
N GLU A 20 -0.04 10.58 -1.01
CA GLU A 20 1.37 10.28 -0.74
C GLU A 20 1.68 8.79 -0.64
N LEU A 21 0.71 7.93 -0.29
CA LEU A 21 0.99 6.50 -0.06
C LEU A 21 1.45 5.82 -1.36
N ARG A 22 2.52 5.04 -1.28
CA ARG A 22 3.09 4.26 -2.41
C ARG A 22 3.25 2.81 -2.02
N MET A 23 2.83 1.92 -2.91
CA MET A 23 2.80 0.49 -2.71
C MET A 23 3.65 -0.18 -3.79
N LYS A 24 4.59 -1.02 -3.37
CA LYS A 24 5.54 -1.67 -4.26
C LYS A 24 5.62 -3.15 -3.97
N THR A 25 5.70 -3.92 -5.05
CA THR A 25 6.03 -5.35 -5.03
C THR A 25 7.18 -5.58 -5.99
N TRP A 26 8.17 -6.36 -5.58
CA TRP A 26 9.27 -6.78 -6.45
C TRP A 26 9.80 -8.16 -6.04
N VAL A 27 10.61 -8.76 -6.90
CA VAL A 27 11.29 -10.03 -6.62
C VAL A 27 12.77 -9.74 -6.37
N GLU A 28 13.31 -10.34 -5.33
CA GLU A 28 14.74 -10.29 -5.00
C GLU A 28 15.35 -11.69 -5.13
N ASN A 29 16.52 -11.79 -5.79
CA ASN A 29 17.30 -13.02 -5.82
C ASN A 29 17.93 -13.25 -4.45
N ARG A 30 17.77 -14.44 -3.88
CA ARG A 30 18.47 -14.83 -2.65
C ARG A 30 19.02 -16.24 -2.77
N SER A 31 20.32 -16.36 -2.54
CA SER A 31 21.04 -17.64 -2.49
C SER A 31 20.64 -18.53 -1.31
N ASP A 32 19.92 -18.00 -0.32
CA ASP A 32 19.47 -18.73 0.88
C ASP A 32 18.02 -19.28 0.77
N SER A 33 17.34 -19.03 -0.35
CA SER A 33 15.98 -19.48 -0.60
C SER A 33 15.98 -20.80 -1.37
N LYS A 34 15.07 -21.74 -1.03
CA LYS A 34 14.85 -22.97 -1.83
C LYS A 34 14.48 -22.67 -3.28
N LEU A 35 13.87 -21.51 -3.53
CA LEU A 35 13.49 -21.02 -4.86
C LEU A 35 14.56 -20.14 -5.50
N GLY A 36 15.63 -19.80 -4.78
CA GLY A 36 16.60 -18.80 -5.22
C GLY A 36 16.05 -17.36 -5.24
N MET A 37 14.78 -17.14 -4.86
CA MET A 37 14.09 -15.85 -4.96
C MET A 37 13.14 -15.61 -3.78
N ARG A 38 12.74 -14.35 -3.59
CA ARG A 38 11.73 -13.92 -2.62
C ARG A 38 10.91 -12.75 -3.14
N VAL A 39 9.58 -12.86 -3.05
CA VAL A 39 8.68 -11.73 -3.29
C VAL A 39 8.73 -10.79 -2.09
N LYS A 40 8.95 -9.50 -2.36
CA LYS A 40 9.01 -8.41 -1.39
C LYS A 40 7.84 -7.47 -1.60
N LYS A 41 7.38 -6.89 -0.49
CA LYS A 41 6.27 -5.95 -0.42
C LYS A 41 6.72 -4.77 0.43
N GLN A 42 6.31 -3.58 0.03
CA GLN A 42 6.57 -2.36 0.77
C GLN A 42 5.41 -1.39 0.60
N ILE A 43 5.04 -0.75 1.70
CA ILE A 43 4.25 0.48 1.69
C ILE A 43 5.17 1.60 2.20
N GLY A 44 5.15 2.73 1.54
CA GLY A 44 5.92 3.90 1.95
C GLY A 44 5.24 5.17 1.47
N TRP A 45 5.99 6.27 1.51
CA TRP A 45 5.48 7.58 1.15
C TRP A 45 6.26 8.15 -0.02
N ARG A 46 5.58 8.89 -0.89
CA ARG A 46 6.23 9.58 -2.01
C ARG A 46 7.25 10.59 -1.51
N SER A 47 6.82 11.46 -0.60
CA SER A 47 7.64 12.57 -0.11
C SER A 47 7.37 13.01 1.33
N LEU A 48 6.38 12.45 2.01
CA LEU A 48 6.00 12.83 3.38
C LEU A 48 7.19 12.91 4.37
N PHE A 49 8.17 12.02 4.23
CA PHE A 49 9.37 11.98 5.08
C PHE A 49 10.57 12.73 4.50
N SER A 50 10.68 12.84 3.18
CA SER A 50 11.83 13.48 2.53
C SER A 50 11.67 15.00 2.37
N SER A 51 10.45 15.48 2.14
CA SER A 51 10.16 16.91 1.95
C SER A 51 8.83 17.36 2.57
N GLY A 52 8.12 16.48 3.27
CA GLY A 52 6.90 16.83 4.00
C GLY A 52 7.20 17.62 5.28
N THR A 53 6.23 18.43 5.70
CA THR A 53 6.30 19.20 6.93
C THR A 53 5.95 18.35 8.15
N TYR A 54 6.42 18.76 9.33
CA TYR A 54 6.03 18.13 10.61
C TYR A 54 4.50 18.14 10.81
N ILE A 55 3.80 19.19 10.37
CA ILE A 55 2.34 19.30 10.47
C ILE A 55 1.66 18.21 9.62
N GLN A 56 2.15 17.94 8.41
CA GLN A 56 1.61 16.88 7.55
C GLN A 56 1.81 15.51 8.20
N GLN A 57 3.00 15.24 8.75
CA GLN A 57 3.26 13.99 9.47
C GLN A 57 2.34 13.84 10.69
N SER A 58 2.15 14.91 11.48
CA SER A 58 1.25 14.90 12.63
C SER A 58 -0.21 14.63 12.25
N CYS A 59 -0.70 15.19 11.14
CA CYS A 59 -2.06 14.90 10.65
C CYS A 59 -2.23 13.41 10.30
N VAL A 60 -1.25 12.82 9.64
CA VAL A 60 -1.26 11.38 9.30
C VAL A 60 -1.19 10.53 10.57
N GLU A 61 -0.31 10.87 11.50
CA GLU A 61 -0.16 10.15 12.77
C GLU A 61 -1.47 10.17 13.58
N LYS A 62 -2.11 11.34 13.72
CA LYS A 62 -3.42 11.48 14.36
C LYS A 62 -4.48 10.64 13.68
N PHE A 63 -4.49 10.60 12.34
CA PHE A 63 -5.43 9.78 11.59
C PHE A 63 -5.20 8.27 11.79
N LEU A 64 -3.94 7.82 11.90
CA LEU A 64 -3.58 6.41 12.07
C LEU A 64 -3.78 5.91 13.51
N SER A 65 -3.70 6.80 14.50
CA SER A 65 -3.77 6.46 15.93
C SER A 65 -5.03 5.67 16.33
N PRO A 66 -6.27 6.03 15.91
CA PRO A 66 -7.47 5.25 16.19
C PRO A 66 -7.45 3.81 15.63
N PHE A 67 -6.60 3.53 14.64
CA PHE A 67 -6.42 2.21 14.05
C PHE A 67 -5.26 1.42 14.67
N GLY A 68 -4.58 1.99 15.67
CA GLY A 68 -3.42 1.37 16.31
C GLY A 68 -2.22 1.22 15.37
N MET A 69 -2.11 2.12 14.38
CA MET A 69 -1.02 2.12 13.40
C MET A 69 -0.03 3.23 13.72
N GLU A 70 1.25 2.89 13.80
CA GLU A 70 2.35 3.84 13.98
C GLU A 70 2.76 4.42 12.62
N LEU A 71 3.01 5.73 12.57
CA LEU A 71 3.55 6.38 11.38
C LEU A 71 5.04 6.03 11.19
N LYS A 72 5.33 5.20 10.18
CA LYS A 72 6.70 4.83 9.76
C LYS A 72 6.99 5.33 8.36
N GLU A 73 8.26 5.57 8.06
CA GLU A 73 8.70 5.93 6.70
C GLU A 73 8.41 4.79 5.71
N ASN A 74 8.64 3.55 6.15
CA ASN A 74 8.44 2.36 5.33
C ASN A 74 7.88 1.21 6.17
N TYR A 75 6.95 0.46 5.57
CA TYR A 75 6.31 -0.70 6.14
C TYR A 75 6.67 -1.92 5.30
N TYR A 76 7.32 -2.91 5.93
CA TYR A 76 7.79 -4.13 5.27
C TYR A 76 7.25 -5.42 5.90
N SER A 77 6.79 -5.34 7.15
CA SER A 77 6.33 -6.53 7.87
C SER A 77 4.98 -6.99 7.34
N GLN A 78 4.71 -8.29 7.37
CA GLN A 78 3.43 -8.83 6.91
C GLN A 78 2.25 -8.25 7.70
N ASP A 79 2.43 -8.00 8.99
CA ASP A 79 1.41 -7.37 9.85
C ASP A 79 1.12 -5.92 9.44
N ASP A 80 2.15 -5.10 9.20
CA ASP A 80 1.96 -3.73 8.75
C ASP A 80 1.24 -3.69 7.38
N ILE A 81 1.66 -4.55 6.43
CA ILE A 81 1.02 -4.66 5.11
C ILE A 81 -0.45 -5.03 5.24
N PHE A 82 -0.77 -6.03 6.07
CA PHE A 82 -2.14 -6.46 6.28
C PHE A 82 -3.00 -5.36 6.91
N LYS A 83 -2.50 -4.68 7.94
CA LYS A 83 -3.20 -3.54 8.57
C LYS A 83 -3.51 -2.43 7.57
N TRP A 84 -2.56 -2.10 6.69
CA TRP A 84 -2.78 -1.10 5.65
C TRP A 84 -3.85 -1.53 4.64
N LEU A 85 -3.84 -2.78 4.17
CA LEU A 85 -4.86 -3.27 3.25
C LEU A 85 -6.26 -3.22 3.88
N VAL A 86 -6.40 -3.68 5.12
CA VAL A 86 -7.66 -3.61 5.88
C VAL A 86 -8.12 -2.16 6.07
N LEU A 87 -7.20 -1.23 6.36
CA LEU A 87 -7.52 0.18 6.49
C LEU A 87 -8.01 0.77 5.16
N LEU A 88 -7.30 0.51 4.06
CA LEU A 88 -7.67 1.01 2.73
C LEU A 88 -9.03 0.46 2.28
N ASP A 89 -9.31 -0.83 2.50
CA ASP A 89 -10.61 -1.43 2.22
C ASP A 89 -11.72 -0.79 3.06
N LYS A 90 -11.47 -0.55 4.35
CA LYS A 90 -12.42 0.13 5.22
C LYS A 90 -12.72 1.55 4.73
N LEU A 91 -11.68 2.29 4.35
CA LEU A 91 -11.84 3.67 3.84
C LEU A 91 -12.54 3.71 2.49
N GLU A 92 -12.34 2.71 1.64
CA GLU A 92 -13.06 2.57 0.37
C GLU A 92 -14.55 2.35 0.60
N ASN A 93 -14.89 1.43 1.49
CA ASN A 93 -16.29 1.16 1.82
C ASN A 93 -16.99 2.36 2.47
N MET A 94 -16.24 3.20 3.20
CA MET A 94 -16.79 4.38 3.87
C MET A 94 -16.89 5.62 2.96
N TYR A 95 -15.91 5.82 2.07
CA TYR A 95 -15.71 7.10 1.39
C TYR A 95 -15.41 7.00 -0.11
N GLY A 96 -15.21 5.80 -0.68
CA GLY A 96 -14.87 5.63 -2.10
C GLY A 96 -13.50 6.20 -2.49
N ILE A 97 -12.49 5.99 -1.65
CA ILE A 97 -11.13 6.56 -1.81
C ILE A 97 -10.33 6.01 -2.99
N ARG A 98 -10.74 4.91 -3.62
CA ARG A 98 -9.96 4.22 -4.67
C ARG A 98 -9.68 5.12 -5.85
N SER A 99 -10.62 6.00 -6.21
CA SER A 99 -10.41 7.02 -7.23
C SER A 99 -9.51 8.18 -6.76
N ALA A 100 -9.48 8.50 -5.46
CA ALA A 100 -8.62 9.55 -4.93
C ALA A 100 -7.18 9.07 -4.68
N LEU A 101 -6.99 7.77 -4.48
CA LEU A 101 -5.67 7.19 -4.25
C LEU A 101 -4.79 7.40 -5.48
N SER A 102 -3.65 8.05 -5.27
CA SER A 102 -2.68 8.34 -6.32
C SER A 102 -1.98 7.09 -6.84
N ASP A 103 -1.85 6.05 -6.01
CA ASP A 103 -1.22 4.77 -6.34
C ASP A 103 -2.23 3.62 -6.37
N ARG A 104 -3.26 3.78 -7.21
CA ARG A 104 -4.32 2.76 -7.40
C ARG A 104 -3.76 1.42 -7.84
N MET A 105 -2.80 1.46 -8.77
CA MET A 105 -2.14 0.27 -9.31
C MET A 105 -1.33 -0.43 -8.23
N GLY A 106 -0.54 0.31 -7.44
CA GLY A 106 0.21 -0.26 -6.33
C GLY A 106 -0.70 -0.94 -5.31
N TRP A 107 -1.83 -0.33 -4.95
CA TRP A 107 -2.80 -0.97 -4.05
C TRP A 107 -3.38 -2.26 -4.63
N HIS A 108 -3.83 -2.21 -5.89
CA HIS A 108 -4.39 -3.39 -6.56
C HIS A 108 -3.38 -4.54 -6.62
N MET A 109 -2.17 -4.28 -7.13
CA MET A 109 -1.15 -5.31 -7.26
C MET A 109 -0.67 -5.83 -5.91
N LEU A 110 -0.61 -4.99 -4.88
CA LEU A 110 -0.27 -5.45 -3.53
C LEU A 110 -1.35 -6.36 -2.95
N SER A 111 -2.63 -6.05 -3.17
CA SER A 111 -3.76 -6.87 -2.75
C SER A 111 -3.72 -8.23 -3.45
N TRP A 112 -3.51 -8.22 -4.78
CA TRP A 112 -3.36 -9.44 -5.57
C TRP A 112 -2.27 -10.36 -5.01
N VAL A 113 -1.11 -9.82 -4.63
CA VAL A 113 0.01 -10.61 -4.07
C VAL A 113 -0.32 -11.21 -2.69
N VAL A 114 -1.22 -10.57 -1.94
CA VAL A 114 -1.67 -11.09 -0.64
C VAL A 114 -2.72 -12.18 -0.83
N ASP A 115 -3.62 -12.02 -1.80
CA ASP A 115 -4.70 -12.96 -2.07
C ASP A 115 -4.23 -14.21 -2.85
N ASN A 116 -3.16 -14.08 -3.63
CA ASN A 116 -2.60 -15.18 -4.41
C ASN A 116 -1.42 -15.82 -3.66
N THR A 117 -1.61 -17.07 -3.24
CA THR A 117 -0.62 -17.81 -2.44
C THR A 117 0.72 -17.87 -3.16
N LEU A 118 1.81 -17.58 -2.43
CA LEU A 118 3.15 -17.66 -2.99
C LEU A 118 3.51 -19.11 -3.38
N PRO A 119 4.06 -19.31 -4.58
CA PRO A 119 4.43 -20.63 -5.08
C PRO A 119 5.61 -21.22 -4.29
N LYS A 120 5.70 -22.55 -4.29
CA LYS A 120 6.68 -23.31 -3.47
C LYS A 120 7.79 -23.97 -4.30
N ASP A 121 7.65 -23.97 -5.62
CA ASP A 121 8.62 -24.48 -6.58
C ASP A 121 8.78 -23.50 -7.76
N TRP A 122 9.81 -23.73 -8.57
CA TRP A 122 10.23 -22.84 -9.65
C TRP A 122 9.21 -22.74 -10.78
N ASP A 123 8.63 -23.88 -11.20
CA ASP A 123 7.70 -23.91 -12.34
C ASP A 123 6.41 -23.17 -12.00
N ASN A 124 5.86 -23.39 -10.80
CA ASN A 124 4.72 -22.62 -10.30
C ASN A 124 5.05 -21.14 -10.07
N PHE A 125 6.32 -20.81 -9.79
CA PHE A 125 6.76 -19.42 -9.69
C PHE A 125 6.71 -18.68 -11.02
N LEU A 126 7.13 -19.31 -12.11
CA LEU A 126 7.03 -18.72 -13.45
C LEU A 126 5.57 -18.42 -13.82
N LEU A 127 4.67 -19.39 -13.61
CA LEU A 127 3.24 -19.20 -13.87
C LEU A 127 2.61 -18.09 -13.02
N TRP A 128 3.02 -17.98 -11.75
CA TRP A 128 2.55 -16.93 -10.86
C TRP A 128 3.02 -15.55 -11.31
N VAL A 129 4.26 -15.42 -11.78
CA VAL A 129 4.80 -14.15 -12.31
C VAL A 129 4.09 -13.76 -13.61
N GLU A 130 3.85 -14.71 -14.51
CA GLU A 130 3.08 -14.48 -15.74
C GLU A 130 1.65 -13.98 -15.43
N ALA A 131 1.00 -14.58 -14.44
CA ALA A 131 -0.32 -14.13 -13.99
C ALA A 131 -0.27 -12.72 -13.37
N TYR A 132 0.76 -12.42 -12.57
CA TYR A 132 0.97 -11.08 -12.00
C TYR A 132 1.16 -10.01 -13.08
N ASP A 133 2.00 -10.29 -14.08
CA ASP A 133 2.25 -9.35 -15.18
C ASP A 133 0.99 -9.17 -16.05
N THR A 134 0.26 -10.25 -16.33
CA THR A 134 -1.02 -10.20 -17.05
C THR A 134 -2.03 -9.30 -16.33
N GLU A 135 -2.20 -9.48 -15.02
CA GLU A 135 -3.09 -8.65 -14.20
C GLU A 135 -2.67 -7.18 -14.24
N ARG A 136 -1.37 -6.90 -14.09
CA ARG A 136 -0.85 -5.53 -14.13
C ARG A 136 -1.10 -4.86 -15.48
N ASP A 137 -0.89 -5.60 -16.56
CA ASP A 137 -1.00 -5.07 -17.92
C ASP A 137 -2.47 -4.75 -18.25
N MET A 138 -3.44 -5.58 -17.81
CA MET A 138 -4.87 -5.27 -17.95
C MET A 138 -5.25 -3.90 -17.35
N LEU A 139 -4.70 -3.56 -16.19
CA LEU A 139 -4.94 -2.26 -15.53
C LEU A 139 -4.28 -1.07 -16.24
N SER A 140 -3.28 -1.33 -17.07
CA SER A 140 -2.58 -0.29 -17.83
C SER A 140 -3.35 0.11 -19.09
N TYR A 141 -4.11 -0.82 -19.68
CA TYR A 141 -4.92 -0.59 -20.87
C TYR A 141 -6.25 0.14 -20.59
N ASP A 142 -6.78 0.08 -19.37
CA ASP A 142 -7.97 0.83 -18.94
C ASP A 142 -7.77 2.35 -18.81
N LYS A 143 -6.59 2.88 -19.17
CA LYS A 143 -6.29 4.33 -19.19
C LYS A 143 -6.45 4.97 -20.58
N THR A 144 -7.01 4.26 -21.55
CA THR A 144 -7.08 4.71 -22.96
C THR A 144 -8.45 5.18 -23.45
N ASP A 145 -9.46 5.32 -22.57
CA ASP A 145 -10.78 5.88 -22.90
C ASP A 145 -11.05 7.22 -22.18
#